data_AF-A0A953VRL2-F1
#
_entry.id   AF-A0A953VRL2-F1
#
_cell.length_a   1.000
_cell.length_b   1.000
_cell.length_c   1.000
_cell.angle_alpha   90.00
_cell.angle_beta   90.00
_cell.angle_gamma   90.00
#
_symmetry.space_group_name_H-M   'P 1'
#
loop_
_entity.id
_entity.type
_entity.pdbx_description
1 polymer ?
#
loop_
_entity_poly.entity_id
_entity_poly.type
_entity_poly.pdbx_seq_one_letter_code
_entity_poly.pdbx_strand_id
1 'polypeptide(L)'
;MSATLHLIVTTPLEVVAESGGVVSLRAEDSSGDFGILPGHADFLTVIDSGVLRWRETGRPWRYCALRGGVLTVSDGAEVRVACREAICGDDLAALNSVVEAHRAEALDAARRSRVQSTRLHARAIRQLAHQLATDGDALAMSLGDLP
;
A
#
# COMPACT_ATOMS: atom_id res chain seq x y z
N MET A 1 10.39 -21.81 28.79
CA MET A 1 9.25 -21.51 27.90
C MET A 1 9.83 -20.95 26.61
N SER A 2 9.43 -21.48 25.45
CA SER A 2 9.87 -20.90 24.17
C SER A 2 9.17 -19.55 24.01
N ALA A 3 9.93 -18.48 23.72
CA ALA A 3 9.34 -17.17 23.46
C ALA A 3 8.41 -17.26 22.24
N THR A 4 7.33 -16.47 22.24
CA THR A 4 6.35 -16.39 21.15
C THR A 4 6.06 -14.93 20.82
N LEU A 5 5.50 -14.70 19.64
CA LEU A 5 4.99 -13.42 19.19
C LEU A 5 3.46 -13.40 19.33
N HIS A 6 2.91 -12.25 19.70
CA HIS A 6 1.50 -11.92 19.55
C HIS A 6 1.30 -11.15 18.24
N LEU A 7 0.59 -11.76 17.30
CA LEU A 7 0.26 -11.20 16.00
C LEU A 7 -1.17 -10.64 16.03
N ILE A 8 -1.35 -9.41 15.54
CA ILE A 8 -2.65 -8.82 15.27
C ILE A 8 -2.66 -8.27 13.84
N VAL A 9 -3.62 -8.70 13.01
CA VAL A 9 -3.87 -8.17 11.66
C VAL A 9 -5.20 -7.44 11.67
N THR A 10 -5.19 -6.18 11.25
CA THR A 10 -6.34 -5.29 11.32
C THR A 10 -6.59 -4.58 9.99
N THR A 11 -7.85 -4.37 9.70
CA THR A 11 -8.33 -3.37 8.74
C THR A 11 -8.98 -2.21 9.51
N PRO A 12 -9.36 -1.10 8.85
CA PRO A 12 -10.11 -0.04 9.53
C PRO A 12 -11.46 -0.50 10.10
N LEU A 13 -11.98 -1.64 9.65
CA LEU A 13 -13.32 -2.12 10.00
C LEU A 13 -13.29 -3.22 11.06
N GLU A 14 -12.23 -4.03 11.13
CA GLU A 14 -12.18 -5.19 12.01
C GLU A 14 -10.76 -5.72 12.28
N VAL A 15 -10.67 -6.59 13.29
CA VAL A 15 -9.51 -7.47 13.51
C VAL A 15 -9.71 -8.73 12.68
N VAL A 16 -8.89 -8.91 11.65
CA VAL A 16 -9.01 -10.03 10.70
C VAL A 16 -8.33 -11.29 11.23
N ALA A 17 -7.22 -11.14 11.98
CA ALA A 17 -6.54 -12.26 12.62
C ALA A 17 -5.87 -11.83 13.93
N GLU A 18 -5.90 -12.69 14.93
CA GLU A 18 -5.17 -12.53 16.18
C GLU A 18 -4.59 -13.87 16.65
N SER A 19 -3.34 -13.87 17.11
CA SER A 19 -2.65 -15.10 17.53
C SER A 19 -1.50 -14.82 18.51
N GLY A 20 -1.60 -15.32 19.75
CA GLY A 20 -0.56 -15.15 20.79
C GLY A 20 0.59 -16.17 20.81
N GLY A 21 0.52 -17.22 19.98
CA GLY A 21 1.45 -18.35 20.00
C GLY A 21 2.40 -18.41 18.82
N VAL A 22 2.64 -17.30 18.11
CA VAL A 22 3.39 -17.32 16.85
C VAL A 22 4.87 -17.55 17.11
N VAL A 23 5.46 -18.55 16.46
CA VAL A 23 6.91 -18.84 16.56
C VAL A 23 7.70 -18.39 15.35
N SER A 24 7.02 -18.11 14.24
CA SER A 24 7.63 -17.55 13.04
C SER A 24 6.58 -16.89 12.18
N LEU A 25 6.92 -15.70 11.68
CA LEU A 25 6.14 -14.91 10.75
C LEU A 25 7.01 -14.57 9.53
N ARG A 26 6.41 -14.55 8.35
CA ARG A 26 7.04 -14.16 7.08
C ARG A 26 6.12 -13.21 6.34
N ALA A 27 6.71 -12.17 5.77
CA ALA A 27 6.04 -11.15 4.98
C ALA A 27 6.98 -10.64 3.88
N GLU A 28 6.46 -9.80 3.00
CA GLU A 28 7.17 -9.19 1.87
C GLU A 28 7.02 -7.66 1.97
N ASP A 29 8.09 -6.93 1.70
CA ASP A 29 8.05 -5.48 1.44
C ASP A 29 8.80 -5.16 0.15
N SER A 30 8.95 -3.86 -0.15
CA SER A 30 9.64 -3.41 -1.37
C SER A 30 11.10 -3.88 -1.52
N SER A 31 11.72 -4.36 -0.44
CA SER A 31 13.07 -4.95 -0.44
C SER A 31 13.06 -6.46 -0.69
N GLY A 32 11.90 -7.10 -0.64
CA GLY A 32 11.68 -8.54 -0.82
C GLY A 32 11.15 -9.23 0.44
N ASP A 33 11.44 -10.52 0.56
CA ASP A 33 10.96 -11.37 1.65
C ASP A 33 11.75 -11.17 2.96
N PHE A 34 11.04 -11.10 4.08
CA PHE A 34 11.62 -11.08 5.41
C PHE A 34 10.89 -12.00 6.38
N GLY A 35 11.49 -12.21 7.56
CA GLY A 35 10.94 -13.05 8.61
C GLY A 35 11.14 -12.47 10.00
N ILE A 36 10.11 -12.59 10.84
CA ILE A 36 10.11 -12.14 12.22
C ILE A 36 10.05 -13.38 13.13
N LEU A 37 10.97 -13.43 14.09
CA LEU A 37 11.05 -14.43 15.14
C LEU A 37 10.89 -13.75 16.51
N PRO A 38 10.53 -14.48 17.58
CA PRO A 38 10.53 -13.95 18.94
C PRO A 38 11.89 -13.34 19.30
N GLY A 39 11.88 -12.13 19.88
CA GLY A 39 13.06 -11.34 20.22
C GLY A 39 13.62 -10.47 19.09
N HIS A 40 12.91 -10.33 17.96
CA HIS A 40 13.30 -9.42 16.89
C HIS A 40 13.34 -7.97 17.39
N ALA A 41 14.30 -7.17 16.93
CA ALA A 41 14.36 -5.75 17.27
C ALA A 41 13.09 -5.00 16.80
N ASP A 42 12.81 -3.86 17.41
CA ASP A 42 11.72 -3.00 16.94
C ASP A 42 11.90 -2.69 15.45
N PHE A 43 10.80 -2.83 14.71
CA PHE A 43 10.82 -2.79 13.25
C PHE A 43 9.55 -2.16 12.73
N LEU A 44 9.67 -1.32 11.70
CA LEU A 44 8.56 -0.65 11.05
C LEU A 44 8.81 -0.68 9.54
N THR A 45 7.86 -1.23 8.78
CA THR A 45 7.93 -1.26 7.32
C THR A 45 6.56 -1.08 6.69
N VAL A 46 6.55 -0.59 5.45
CA VAL A 46 5.38 -0.60 4.58
C VAL A 46 5.37 -1.92 3.84
N ILE A 47 4.29 -2.68 3.96
CA ILE A 47 4.11 -3.94 3.23
C ILE A 47 3.43 -3.63 1.90
N ASP A 48 3.94 -4.25 0.83
CA ASP A 48 3.27 -4.29 -0.47
C ASP A 48 2.07 -5.27 -0.46
N SER A 49 1.30 -5.31 -1.54
CA SER A 49 0.29 -6.37 -1.70
C SER A 49 1.00 -7.72 -1.76
N GLY A 50 0.67 -8.64 -0.85
CA GLY A 50 1.43 -9.88 -0.63
C GLY A 50 0.71 -10.84 0.31
N VAL A 51 1.32 -12.01 0.56
CA VAL A 51 0.78 -12.99 1.52
C VAL A 51 1.62 -12.99 2.78
N LEU A 52 1.01 -12.54 3.89
CA LEU A 52 1.53 -12.76 5.23
C LEU A 52 1.30 -14.22 5.62
N ARG A 53 2.33 -14.88 6.16
CA ARG A 53 2.18 -16.22 6.73
C ARG A 53 2.82 -16.34 8.10
N TRP A 54 2.19 -17.08 8.97
CA TRP A 54 2.68 -17.33 10.32
C TRP A 54 2.38 -18.76 10.76
N ARG A 55 3.16 -19.26 11.73
CA ARG A 55 2.92 -20.57 12.32
C ARG A 55 3.07 -20.52 13.83
N GLU A 56 2.30 -21.36 14.50
CA GLU A 56 2.44 -21.68 15.93
C GLU A 56 3.19 -23.00 16.10
N THR A 57 3.67 -23.29 17.31
CA THR A 57 4.34 -24.56 17.63
C THR A 57 3.46 -25.75 17.27
N GLY A 58 3.97 -26.64 16.42
CA GLY A 58 3.28 -27.88 16.04
C GLY A 58 2.06 -27.68 15.14
N ARG A 59 1.81 -26.48 14.63
CA ARG A 59 0.71 -26.18 13.69
C ARG A 59 1.22 -25.93 12.27
N PRO A 60 0.39 -26.19 11.24
CA PRO A 60 0.71 -25.77 9.88
C PRO A 60 0.78 -24.25 9.75
N TRP A 61 1.33 -23.79 8.63
CA TRP A 61 1.29 -22.38 8.26
C TRP A 61 -0.15 -21.91 8.05
N ARG A 62 -0.45 -20.73 8.58
CA ARG A 62 -1.65 -19.95 8.27
C ARG A 62 -1.27 -18.80 7.36
N TYR A 63 -2.21 -18.35 6.54
CA TYR A 63 -1.99 -17.35 5.52
C TYR A 63 -3.03 -16.23 5.59
N CYS A 64 -2.60 -15.03 5.21
CA CYS A 64 -3.46 -13.88 5.04
C CYS A 64 -2.97 -13.08 3.83
N ALA A 65 -3.81 -12.95 2.80
CA ALA A 65 -3.56 -12.03 1.71
C ALA A 65 -3.79 -10.60 2.21
N LEU A 66 -2.82 -9.72 1.98
CA LEU A 66 -2.86 -8.31 2.37
C LEU A 66 -2.90 -7.44 1.13
N ARG A 67 -3.72 -6.39 1.14
CA ARG A 67 -3.69 -5.32 0.13
C ARG A 67 -2.83 -4.15 0.60
N GLY A 68 -1.54 -4.44 0.81
CA GLY A 68 -0.57 -3.53 1.39
C GLY A 68 -0.90 -3.07 2.81
N GLY A 69 0.02 -2.36 3.45
CA GLY A 69 -0.20 -1.89 4.82
C GLY A 69 1.08 -1.45 5.51
N VAL A 70 1.01 -1.40 6.83
CA VAL A 70 2.14 -1.12 7.71
C VAL A 70 2.28 -2.26 8.70
N LEU A 71 3.50 -2.78 8.84
CA LEU A 71 3.86 -3.74 9.88
C LEU A 71 4.75 -3.08 10.90
N THR A 72 4.43 -3.35 12.17
CA THR A 72 5.22 -2.93 13.32
C THR A 72 5.59 -4.15 14.16
N VAL A 73 6.82 -4.14 14.68
CA VAL A 73 7.29 -5.03 15.73
C VAL A 73 7.67 -4.16 16.91
N SER A 74 7.21 -4.54 18.10
CA SER A 74 7.50 -3.82 19.34
C SER A 74 7.86 -4.80 20.46
N ASP A 75 8.84 -4.42 21.28
CA ASP A 75 9.29 -5.15 22.47
C ASP A 75 9.73 -6.60 22.17
N GLY A 76 10.09 -6.88 20.91
CA GLY A 76 10.44 -8.21 20.40
C GLY A 76 9.38 -9.30 20.56
N ALA A 77 8.16 -8.95 20.94
CA ALA A 77 7.09 -9.90 21.22
C ALA A 77 5.77 -9.55 20.53
N GLU A 78 5.55 -8.30 20.14
CA GLU A 78 4.31 -7.86 19.54
C GLU A 78 4.50 -7.53 18.06
N VAL A 79 3.63 -8.07 17.21
CA VAL A 79 3.60 -7.78 15.77
C VAL A 79 2.21 -7.31 15.38
N ARG A 80 2.10 -6.08 14.89
CA ARG A 80 0.84 -5.55 14.36
C ARG A 80 0.94 -5.26 12.88
N VAL A 81 -0.09 -5.66 12.14
CA VAL A 81 -0.27 -5.35 10.73
C VAL A 81 -1.56 -4.54 10.57
N ALA A 82 -1.45 -3.33 10.07
CA ALA A 82 -2.58 -2.49 9.69
C ALA A 82 -2.63 -2.39 8.17
N CYS A 83 -3.72 -2.84 7.56
CA CYS A 83 -3.86 -2.95 6.11
C CYS A 83 -5.22 -2.44 5.65
N ARG A 84 -5.35 -2.15 4.35
CA ARG A 84 -6.65 -1.69 3.80
C ARG A 84 -7.65 -2.83 3.73
N GLU A 85 -7.18 -3.99 3.25
CA GLU A 85 -7.95 -5.22 3.11
C GLU A 85 -7.04 -6.38 3.51
N ALA A 86 -7.60 -7.34 4.22
CA ALA A 86 -6.94 -8.58 4.61
C ALA A 86 -7.93 -9.74 4.48
N ILE A 87 -7.48 -10.86 3.92
CA ILE A 87 -8.30 -12.06 3.72
C ILE A 87 -7.50 -13.27 4.22
N CYS A 88 -7.98 -13.91 5.27
CA CYS A 88 -7.42 -15.17 5.76
C CYS A 88 -7.89 -16.36 4.91
N GLY A 89 -7.01 -17.34 4.77
CA GLY A 89 -7.34 -18.59 4.09
C GLY A 89 -6.27 -19.65 4.27
N ASP A 90 -6.65 -20.90 4.00
CA ASP A 90 -5.75 -22.05 4.08
C ASP A 90 -5.19 -22.46 2.71
N ASP A 91 -5.76 -21.93 1.61
CA ASP A 91 -5.31 -22.16 0.24
C ASP A 91 -4.42 -21.00 -0.23
N LEU A 92 -3.11 -21.24 -0.23
CA LEU A 92 -2.12 -20.28 -0.69
C LEU A 92 -2.26 -19.93 -2.18
N ALA A 93 -2.71 -20.86 -3.03
CA ALA A 93 -2.85 -20.59 -4.46
C ALA A 93 -4.02 -19.63 -4.73
N ALA A 94 -5.13 -19.81 -4.03
CA ALA A 94 -6.25 -18.89 -4.07
C ALA A 94 -5.84 -17.50 -3.56
N LEU A 95 -5.13 -17.42 -2.43
CA LEU A 95 -4.66 -16.14 -1.87
C LEU A 95 -3.67 -15.42 -2.79
N ASN A 96 -2.77 -16.14 -3.45
CA ASN A 96 -1.88 -15.54 -4.45
C ASN A 96 -2.66 -14.94 -5.62
N SER A 97 -3.74 -15.59 -6.06
CA SER A 97 -4.59 -15.06 -7.13
C SER A 97 -5.26 -13.75 -6.74
N VAL A 98 -5.69 -13.63 -5.47
CA VAL A 98 -6.23 -12.38 -4.90
C VAL A 98 -5.17 -11.27 -4.87
N VAL A 99 -3.96 -11.59 -4.41
CA VAL A 99 -2.84 -10.64 -4.37
C VAL A 99 -2.48 -10.13 -5.77
N GLU A 100 -2.41 -11.02 -6.77
CA GLU A 100 -2.11 -10.63 -8.16
C GLU A 100 -3.19 -9.72 -8.74
N ALA A 101 -4.47 -9.98 -8.45
CA ALA A 101 -5.55 -9.08 -8.83
C ALA A 101 -5.39 -7.68 -8.20
N HIS A 102 -5.06 -7.62 -6.91
CA HIS A 102 -4.80 -6.35 -6.23
C HIS A 102 -3.58 -5.60 -6.78
N ARG A 103 -2.51 -6.31 -7.13
CA ARG A 103 -1.31 -5.73 -7.78
C ARG A 103 -1.65 -5.13 -9.14
N ALA A 104 -2.42 -5.86 -9.96
CA ALA A 104 -2.88 -5.39 -11.26
C ALA A 104 -3.77 -4.13 -11.13
N GLU A 105 -4.73 -4.14 -10.20
CA GLU A 105 -5.58 -2.97 -9.93
C GLU A 105 -4.78 -1.73 -9.51
N ALA A 106 -3.76 -1.91 -8.67
CA ALA A 106 -2.89 -0.82 -8.22
C ALA A 106 -2.10 -0.20 -9.37
N LEU A 107 -1.54 -1.04 -10.26
CA LEU A 107 -0.84 -0.58 -11.46
C LEU A 107 -1.78 0.20 -12.40
N ASP A 108 -2.99 -0.31 -12.62
CA ASP A 108 -4.00 0.37 -13.46
C ASP A 108 -4.49 1.67 -12.84
N ALA A 109 -4.66 1.74 -11.52
CA ALA A 109 -4.98 2.97 -10.82
C ALA A 109 -3.85 4.01 -10.96
N ALA A 110 -2.59 3.60 -10.79
CA ALA A 110 -1.43 4.47 -10.96
C ALA A 110 -1.32 5.00 -12.40
N ARG A 111 -1.57 4.14 -13.40
CA ARG A 111 -1.58 4.53 -14.82
C ARG A 111 -2.66 5.55 -15.12
N ARG A 112 -3.89 5.33 -14.65
CA ARG A 112 -5.03 6.25 -14.82
C ARG A 112 -4.75 7.60 -14.18
N SER A 113 -4.22 7.62 -12.96
CA SER A 113 -3.85 8.84 -12.25
C SER A 113 -2.80 9.67 -13.01
N ARG A 114 -1.75 9.03 -13.53
CA ARG A 114 -0.74 9.69 -14.37
C ARG A 114 -1.34 10.33 -15.62
N VAL A 115 -2.21 9.61 -16.34
CA VAL A 115 -2.88 10.15 -17.54
C VAL A 115 -3.77 11.35 -17.19
N GLN A 116 -4.52 11.27 -16.09
CA GLN A 116 -5.37 12.37 -15.62
C GLN A 116 -4.54 13.60 -15.22
N SER A 117 -3.44 13.41 -14.50
CA SER A 117 -2.51 14.48 -14.11
C SER A 117 -1.93 15.19 -15.35
N THR A 118 -1.41 14.44 -16.32
CA THR A 118 -0.89 15.03 -17.57
C THR A 118 -1.96 15.81 -18.34
N ARG A 119 -3.19 15.29 -18.41
CA ARG A 119 -4.31 15.98 -19.06
C ARG A 119 -4.67 17.29 -18.35
N LEU A 120 -4.68 17.28 -17.01
CA LEU A 120 -4.94 18.47 -16.19
C LEU A 120 -3.86 19.52 -16.42
N HIS A 121 -2.58 19.12 -16.38
CA HIS A 121 -1.45 20.02 -16.65
C HIS A 121 -1.54 20.65 -18.04
N ALA A 122 -1.79 19.85 -19.08
CA ALA A 122 -1.91 20.36 -20.44
C ALA A 122 -3.10 21.31 -20.61
N ARG A 123 -4.22 21.06 -19.93
CA ARG A 123 -5.38 21.96 -19.93
C ARG A 123 -5.06 23.30 -19.27
N ALA A 124 -4.38 23.29 -18.12
CA ALA A 124 -3.97 24.51 -17.42
C ALA A 124 -3.03 25.37 -18.28
N ILE A 125 -2.01 24.77 -18.89
CA ILE A 125 -1.07 25.47 -19.78
C ILE A 125 -1.80 26.12 -20.96
N ARG A 126 -2.72 25.39 -21.63
CA ARG A 126 -3.50 25.94 -22.75
C ARG A 126 -4.37 27.13 -22.33
N GLN A 127 -5.00 27.06 -21.15
CA GLN A 127 -5.84 28.14 -20.65
C GLN A 127 -5.02 29.39 -20.32
N LEU A 128 -3.85 29.23 -19.70
CA LEU A 128 -2.93 30.34 -19.43
C LEU A 128 -2.42 30.97 -20.72
N ALA A 129 -2.01 30.16 -21.69
CA ALA A 129 -1.54 30.65 -22.99
C ALA A 129 -2.64 31.43 -23.73
N HIS A 130 -3.88 30.95 -23.67
CA HIS A 130 -5.02 31.65 -24.26
C HIS A 130 -5.26 33.00 -23.58
N GLN A 131 -5.23 33.06 -22.25
CA GLN A 131 -5.45 34.32 -21.51
C GLN A 131 -4.38 35.36 -21.84
N LEU A 132 -3.11 34.94 -21.90
CA LEU A 132 -2.01 35.82 -22.26
C LEU A 132 -2.11 36.32 -23.71
N ALA A 133 -2.59 35.49 -24.64
CA ALA A 133 -2.81 35.90 -26.02
C ALA A 133 -3.95 36.92 -26.14
N THR A 134 -5.06 36.72 -25.42
CA THR A 134 -6.18 37.68 -25.42
C THR A 134 -5.84 39.00 -24.73
N ASP A 135 -5.07 38.98 -23.65
CA ASP A 135 -4.61 40.20 -22.97
C ASP A 135 -3.61 40.96 -23.84
N GLY A 136 -2.76 40.26 -24.61
CA GLY A 136 -1.85 40.85 -25.60
C GLY A 136 -2.57 41.54 -26.75
N ASP A 137 -3.61 40.93 -27.30
CA ASP A 137 -4.46 41.53 -28.34
C ASP A 137 -5.24 42.74 -27.81
N ALA A 138 -5.75 42.68 -26.58
CA ALA A 138 -6.44 43.81 -25.95
C ALA A 138 -5.50 45.01 -25.70
N LEU A 139 -4.26 44.76 -25.30
CA LEU A 139 -3.23 45.80 -25.14
C LEU A 139 -2.78 46.38 -26.49
N ALA A 140 -2.65 45.54 -27.54
CA ALA A 140 -2.31 46.00 -28.89
C ALA A 140 -3.44 46.82 -29.52
N MET A 141 -4.70 46.43 -29.32
CA MET A 141 -5.87 47.22 -29.75
C MET A 141 -5.99 48.56 -29.02
N SER A 142 -5.57 48.65 -27.74
CA SER A 142 -5.60 49.91 -26.98
C SER A 142 -4.49 50.91 -27.37
N LEU A 143 -3.41 50.46 -28.01
CA LEU A 143 -2.28 51.31 -28.43
C LEU A 143 -2.41 51.80 -29.88
N GLY A 144 -3.29 51.20 -30.69
CA GLY A 144 -3.53 51.58 -32.09
C GLY A 144 -4.46 52.78 -32.30
N ASP A 145 -5.09 53.28 -31.24
CA ASP A 145 -6.11 54.35 -31.27
C ASP A 145 -5.62 55.72 -30.74
N LEU A 146 -4.30 55.92 -30.65
CA LEU A 146 -3.73 57.23 -30.33
C LEU A 146 -3.50 58.04 -31.63
N PRO A 147 -4.11 59.24 -31.76
CA PRO A 147 -4.10 60.06 -32.97
C PRO A 147 -2.74 60.67 -33.33
#